data_AF-A0A6B2LHW8-F1
#
_entry.id   AF-A0A6B2LHW8-F1
#
_cell.length_a   1.000
_cell.length_b   1.000
_cell.length_c   1.000
_cell.angle_alpha   90.00
_cell.angle_beta   90.00
_cell.angle_gamma   90.00
#
_symmetry.space_group_name_H-M   'P 1'
#
loop_
_entity.id
_entity.type
_entity.pdbx_description
1 polymer ?
#
loop_
_entity_poly.entity_id
_entity_poly.type
_entity_poly.pdbx_seq_one_letter_code
_entity_poly.pdbx_strand_id
1 'polypeptide(L)'
;MPAYQKGLLGISFWASWSKPSIQINGVIEQLQKQYPAITFVKVEAEEVGEITQKFQVDAVPAVVFLKDGAAVHTLKGANPPELTKYVVSLGQSEGTPTPQPAPAQPEDLNERLKKLINSAKVMAFIKGTPAAPQCGFSSKFCAILKEQGITFSTFNILSDPQVREGLKKYSNWPTFPQLYINGELVGGLDIVKELVEQGELKQMVQ
;
A
#
# COMPACT_ATOMS: atom_id res chain seq x y z
N MET A 1 -11.17 -39.59 9.87
CA MET A 1 -11.54 -38.23 10.31
C MET A 1 -10.24 -37.50 10.61
N PRO A 2 -9.87 -36.42 9.90
CA PRO A 2 -8.59 -35.77 10.14
C PRO A 2 -8.65 -35.00 11.46
N ALA A 3 -7.60 -35.14 12.27
CA ALA A 3 -7.49 -34.53 13.58
C ALA A 3 -7.55 -33.00 13.50
N TYR A 4 -8.48 -32.39 14.22
CA TYR A 4 -8.56 -30.95 14.44
C TYR A 4 -7.33 -30.53 15.25
N GLN A 5 -6.30 -30.01 14.58
CA GLN A 5 -5.22 -29.31 15.28
C GLN A 5 -5.81 -28.02 15.87
N LYS A 6 -5.47 -27.74 17.13
CA LYS A 6 -5.78 -26.50 17.88
C LYS A 6 -5.24 -25.26 17.13
N GLY A 7 -5.92 -24.88 16.07
CA GLY A 7 -5.52 -23.81 15.16
C GLY A 7 -6.68 -22.85 14.94
N LEU A 8 -6.34 -21.59 14.71
CA LEU A 8 -7.31 -20.57 14.33
C LEU A 8 -7.79 -20.84 12.89
N LEU A 9 -9.12 -20.86 12.69
CA LEU A 9 -9.76 -21.09 11.40
C LEU A 9 -10.44 -19.81 10.91
N GLY A 10 -10.07 -19.30 9.74
CA GLY A 10 -10.77 -18.21 9.07
C GLY A 10 -11.69 -18.74 7.96
N ILE A 11 -13.00 -18.54 8.08
CA ILE A 11 -13.98 -18.89 7.06
C ILE A 11 -14.29 -17.65 6.24
N SER A 12 -13.97 -17.68 4.94
CA SER A 12 -14.30 -16.63 3.97
C SER A 12 -15.58 -16.96 3.24
N PHE A 13 -16.64 -16.21 3.52
CA PHE A 13 -17.88 -16.22 2.76
C PHE A 13 -17.75 -15.29 1.57
N TRP A 14 -17.83 -15.86 0.37
CA TRP A 14 -17.62 -15.15 -0.89
C TRP A 14 -18.73 -15.48 -1.89
N ALA A 15 -18.84 -14.68 -2.94
CA ALA A 15 -19.64 -14.99 -4.12
C ALA A 15 -18.86 -14.67 -5.39
N SER A 16 -18.97 -15.54 -6.39
CA SER A 16 -18.24 -15.44 -7.66
C SER A 16 -18.56 -14.18 -8.47
N TRP A 17 -19.80 -13.67 -8.36
CA TRP A 17 -20.25 -12.46 -9.03
C TRP A 17 -19.80 -11.15 -8.34
N SER A 18 -19.26 -11.23 -7.12
CA SER A 18 -18.92 -10.07 -6.29
C SER A 18 -17.45 -9.67 -6.47
N LYS A 19 -17.18 -8.58 -7.19
CA LYS A 19 -15.82 -8.00 -7.32
C LYS A 19 -15.14 -7.77 -5.96
N PRO A 20 -15.83 -7.24 -4.92
CA PRO A 20 -15.26 -7.13 -3.58
C PRO A 20 -14.87 -8.49 -2.98
N SER A 21 -15.62 -9.56 -3.28
CA SER A 21 -15.28 -10.92 -2.85
C SER A 21 -14.03 -11.47 -3.53
N ILE A 22 -13.87 -11.21 -4.83
CA ILE A 22 -12.66 -11.59 -5.59
C ILE A 22 -11.42 -10.89 -4.99
N GLN A 23 -11.56 -9.61 -4.62
CA GLN A 23 -10.49 -8.87 -3.96
C GLN A 23 -10.09 -9.53 -2.62
N ILE A 24 -11.06 -9.82 -1.75
CA ILE A 24 -10.81 -10.47 -0.45
C ILE A 24 -10.18 -11.86 -0.60
N ASN A 25 -10.58 -12.64 -1.60
CA ASN A 25 -9.97 -13.94 -1.87
C ASN A 25 -8.47 -13.84 -2.15
N GLY A 26 -8.03 -12.84 -2.91
CA GLY A 26 -6.61 -12.60 -3.17
C GLY A 26 -5.82 -12.29 -1.90
N VAL A 27 -6.42 -11.54 -0.97
CA VAL A 27 -5.83 -11.24 0.35
C VAL A 27 -5.64 -12.51 1.16
N ILE A 28 -6.68 -13.34 1.22
CA ILE A 28 -6.68 -14.56 2.02
C ILE A 28 -5.64 -15.55 1.50
N GLU A 29 -5.45 -15.64 0.19
CA GLU A 29 -4.39 -16.47 -0.41
C GLU A 29 -2.98 -15.99 -0.05
N GLN A 30 -2.77 -14.67 0.08
CA GLN A 30 -1.50 -14.11 0.56
C GLN A 30 -1.30 -14.41 2.06
N LEU A 31 -2.32 -14.17 2.88
CA LEU A 31 -2.26 -14.40 4.32
C LEU A 31 -2.06 -15.88 4.66
N GLN A 32 -2.69 -16.80 3.93
CA GLN A 32 -2.51 -18.24 4.10
C GLN A 32 -1.05 -18.68 3.86
N LYS A 33 -0.37 -18.05 2.89
CA LYS A 33 1.05 -18.32 2.61
C LYS A 33 1.96 -17.73 3.69
N GLN A 34 1.61 -16.56 4.20
CA GLN A 34 2.42 -15.83 5.18
C GLN A 34 2.26 -16.37 6.61
N TYR A 35 1.07 -16.87 6.95
CA TYR A 35 0.72 -17.38 8.27
C TYR A 35 0.20 -18.82 8.16
N PRO A 36 1.07 -19.81 7.90
CA PRO A 36 0.65 -21.21 7.72
C PRO A 36 0.02 -21.83 8.99
N ALA A 37 0.21 -21.20 10.15
CA ALA A 37 -0.44 -21.58 11.41
C ALA A 37 -1.95 -21.27 11.43
N ILE A 38 -2.44 -20.40 10.53
CA ILE A 38 -3.85 -20.07 10.39
C ILE A 38 -4.38 -20.81 9.16
N THR A 39 -5.50 -21.51 9.32
CA THR A 39 -6.17 -22.19 8.21
C THR A 39 -7.30 -21.30 7.69
N PHE A 40 -7.29 -20.98 6.41
CA PHE A 40 -8.38 -20.26 5.74
C PHE A 40 -9.17 -21.20 4.83
N VAL A 41 -10.49 -21.14 4.94
CA VAL A 41 -11.43 -21.91 4.11
C VAL A 41 -12.33 -20.94 3.37
N LYS A 42 -12.42 -21.10 2.05
CA LYS A 42 -13.34 -20.33 1.20
C LYS A 42 -14.65 -21.09 1.05
N VAL A 43 -15.76 -20.40 1.27
CA VAL A 43 -17.11 -20.97 1.24
C VAL A 43 -18.01 -20.05 0.44
N GLU A 44 -18.67 -20.59 -0.59
CA GLU A 44 -19.61 -19.83 -1.40
C GLU A 44 -20.91 -19.62 -0.61
N ALA A 45 -21.23 -18.38 -0.27
CA ALA A 45 -22.31 -18.06 0.66
C ALA A 45 -23.69 -18.54 0.16
N GLU A 46 -23.87 -18.64 -1.16
CA GLU A 46 -25.09 -19.11 -1.81
C GLU A 46 -25.29 -20.63 -1.69
N GLU A 47 -24.23 -21.41 -1.51
CA GLU A 47 -24.30 -22.88 -1.39
C GLU A 47 -24.55 -23.36 0.04
N VAL A 48 -24.39 -22.48 1.04
CA VAL A 48 -24.40 -22.86 2.47
C VAL A 48 -25.30 -21.98 3.33
N GLY A 49 -26.58 -21.87 2.95
CA GLY A 49 -27.57 -21.02 3.65
C GLY A 49 -27.67 -21.25 5.16
N GLU A 50 -27.57 -22.50 5.64
CA GLU A 50 -27.60 -22.81 7.08
C GLU A 50 -26.37 -22.25 7.82
N ILE A 51 -25.21 -22.25 7.18
CA ILE A 51 -23.94 -21.78 7.76
C ILE A 51 -23.91 -20.25 7.79
N THR A 52 -24.34 -19.59 6.71
CA THR A 52 -24.43 -18.11 6.66
C THR A 52 -25.41 -17.58 7.70
N GLN A 53 -26.56 -18.24 7.88
CA GLN A 53 -27.50 -17.89 8.93
C GLN A 53 -26.91 -18.08 10.33
N LYS A 54 -26.23 -19.22 10.57
CA LYS A 54 -25.60 -19.52 11.86
C LYS A 54 -24.55 -18.47 12.27
N PHE A 55 -23.80 -17.93 11.31
CA PHE A 55 -22.78 -16.91 11.55
C PHE A 55 -23.23 -15.47 11.29
N GLN A 56 -24.54 -15.25 11.06
CA GLN A 56 -25.11 -13.93 10.77
C GLN A 56 -24.36 -13.19 9.64
N VAL A 57 -24.13 -13.91 8.55
CA VAL A 57 -23.54 -13.39 7.32
C VAL A 57 -24.68 -12.90 6.42
N ASP A 58 -24.90 -11.59 6.44
CA ASP A 58 -25.98 -10.92 5.72
C ASP A 58 -25.50 -10.29 4.40
N ALA A 59 -24.19 -10.17 4.21
CA ALA A 59 -23.57 -9.64 3.00
C ALA A 59 -22.23 -10.30 2.73
N VAL A 60 -21.90 -10.49 1.44
CA VAL A 60 -20.60 -10.97 0.98
C VAL A 60 -19.77 -9.82 0.40
N PRO A 61 -18.44 -9.80 0.65
CA PRO A 61 -17.67 -10.79 1.39
C PRO A 61 -17.79 -10.64 2.91
N ALA A 62 -17.63 -11.75 3.64
CA ALA A 62 -17.48 -11.73 5.10
C ALA A 62 -16.45 -12.79 5.53
N VAL A 63 -15.67 -12.51 6.57
CA VAL A 63 -14.67 -13.44 7.10
C VAL A 63 -14.94 -13.68 8.59
N VAL A 64 -15.20 -14.92 8.96
CA VAL A 64 -15.47 -15.34 10.34
C VAL A 64 -14.28 -16.13 10.87
N PHE A 65 -13.72 -15.72 11.99
CA PHE A 65 -12.62 -16.40 12.66
C PHE A 65 -13.15 -17.25 13.80
N LEU A 66 -12.76 -18.52 13.80
CA LEU A 66 -13.05 -19.47 14.85
C LEU A 66 -11.79 -19.87 15.59
N LYS A 67 -11.92 -19.93 16.91
CA LYS A 67 -10.94 -20.52 17.82
C LYS A 67 -11.65 -21.56 18.67
N ASP A 68 -11.14 -22.79 18.69
CA ASP A 68 -11.74 -23.92 19.43
C ASP A 68 -13.23 -24.15 19.08
N GLY A 69 -13.61 -23.92 17.81
CA GLY A 69 -14.99 -24.09 17.32
C GLY A 69 -15.96 -22.95 17.65
N ALA A 70 -15.53 -21.92 18.38
CA ALA A 70 -16.32 -20.72 18.67
C ALA A 70 -15.90 -19.55 17.77
N ALA A 71 -16.87 -18.81 17.23
CA ALA A 71 -16.59 -17.58 16.50
C ALA A 71 -16.05 -16.52 17.48
N VAL A 72 -14.80 -16.10 17.27
CA VAL A 72 -14.11 -15.10 18.10
C VAL A 72 -14.12 -13.72 17.46
N HIS A 73 -14.27 -13.64 16.14
CA HIS A 73 -14.31 -12.37 15.42
C HIS A 73 -14.96 -12.53 14.05
N THR A 74 -15.65 -11.49 13.58
CA THR A 74 -16.29 -11.45 12.27
C THR A 74 -16.01 -10.13 11.59
N LEU A 75 -15.46 -10.20 10.39
CA LEU A 75 -15.22 -9.06 9.52
C LEU A 75 -16.27 -9.07 8.40
N LYS A 76 -17.02 -7.99 8.29
CA LYS A 76 -18.06 -7.84 7.26
C LYS A 76 -17.58 -6.86 6.19
N GLY A 77 -17.84 -7.20 4.93
CA GLY A 77 -17.47 -6.38 3.78
C GLY A 77 -16.02 -6.53 3.34
N ALA A 78 -15.69 -5.86 2.23
CA ALA A 78 -14.35 -5.89 1.68
C ALA A 78 -13.44 -4.88 2.37
N ASN A 79 -12.90 -5.27 3.53
CA ASN A 79 -11.90 -4.48 4.26
C ASN A 79 -10.56 -5.24 4.37
N PRO A 80 -9.72 -5.22 3.31
CA PRO A 80 -8.41 -5.88 3.32
C PRO A 80 -7.47 -5.43 4.47
N PRO A 81 -7.36 -4.11 4.79
CA PRO A 81 -6.53 -3.64 5.89
C PRO A 81 -6.92 -4.22 7.25
N GLU A 82 -8.22 -4.27 7.55
CA GLU A 82 -8.73 -4.78 8.82
C GLU A 82 -8.50 -6.29 8.95
N LEU A 83 -8.72 -7.04 7.85
CA LEU A 83 -8.41 -8.46 7.76
C LEU A 83 -6.94 -8.73 8.04
N THR A 84 -6.05 -8.00 7.36
CA THR A 84 -4.60 -8.14 7.54
C THR A 84 -4.20 -7.80 8.98
N LYS A 85 -4.70 -6.69 9.53
CA LYS A 85 -4.40 -6.26 10.91
C LYS A 85 -4.82 -7.31 11.93
N TYR A 86 -6.01 -7.89 11.78
CA TYR A 86 -6.50 -8.92 12.69
C TYR A 86 -5.61 -10.16 12.64
N VAL A 87 -5.30 -10.68 11.44
CA VAL A 87 -4.43 -11.85 11.25
C VAL A 87 -3.02 -11.63 11.81
N VAL A 88 -2.45 -10.43 11.61
CA VAL A 88 -1.16 -10.04 12.22
C VAL A 88 -1.24 -10.07 13.74
N SER A 89 -2.31 -9.51 14.33
CA SER A 89 -2.50 -9.47 15.78
C SER A 89 -2.59 -10.86 16.40
N LEU A 90 -3.11 -11.83 15.66
CA LEU A 90 -3.21 -13.23 16.10
C LEU A 90 -1.85 -13.92 16.09
N GLY A 91 -1.02 -13.64 15.07
CA GLY A 91 0.34 -14.17 14.96
C GLY A 91 1.33 -13.61 15.99
N GLN A 92 1.01 -12.50 16.66
CA GLN A 92 1.86 -11.89 17.70
C GLN A 92 1.73 -12.56 19.09
N SER A 93 0.94 -13.63 19.21
CA SER A 93 0.71 -14.31 20.50
C SER A 93 1.82 -15.31 20.89
N GLU A 94 2.66 -15.78 19.97
CA GLU A 94 3.83 -16.61 20.31
C GLU A 94 4.99 -16.35 19.35
N GLY A 95 6.03 -15.67 19.86
CA GLY A 95 7.38 -15.64 19.27
C GLY A 95 7.56 -14.84 17.98
N THR A 96 8.17 -13.67 18.08
CA THR A 96 8.69 -12.92 16.91
C THR A 96 9.56 -13.78 16.00
N PRO A 97 9.45 -13.58 14.68
CA PRO A 97 10.53 -12.84 14.02
C PRO A 97 10.02 -11.59 13.31
N THR A 98 10.90 -10.61 13.27
CA THR A 98 10.86 -9.34 12.53
C THR A 98 9.98 -9.33 11.27
N PRO A 99 9.23 -8.24 11.02
CA PRO A 99 8.41 -8.12 9.83
C PRO A 99 9.29 -8.11 8.57
N GLN A 100 9.37 -9.24 7.88
CA GLN A 100 9.64 -9.24 6.45
C GLN A 100 8.36 -8.71 5.75
N PRO A 101 8.47 -7.77 4.80
CA PRO A 101 7.30 -7.15 4.20
C PRO A 101 6.43 -8.23 3.56
N ALA A 102 5.18 -8.34 4.05
CA ALA A 102 4.11 -8.99 3.32
C ALA A 102 4.07 -8.42 1.89
N PRO A 103 3.79 -9.22 0.84
CA PRO A 103 3.48 -8.65 -0.47
C PRO A 103 2.30 -7.70 -0.27
N ALA A 104 2.57 -6.41 -0.48
CA ALA A 104 1.62 -5.33 -0.27
C ALA A 104 0.29 -5.67 -0.95
N GLN A 105 -0.77 -5.69 -0.16
CA GLN A 105 -2.09 -5.34 -0.68
C GLN A 105 -1.92 -4.04 -1.46
N PRO A 106 -2.67 -3.79 -2.55
CA PRO A 106 -2.62 -2.49 -3.19
C PRO A 106 -3.04 -1.46 -2.13
N GLU A 107 -2.06 -0.80 -1.52
CA GLU A 107 -2.24 0.56 -1.05
C GLU A 107 -2.93 1.24 -2.23
N ASP A 108 -4.07 1.89 -2.01
CA ASP A 108 -4.64 2.71 -3.07
C ASP A 108 -3.48 3.55 -3.60
N LEU A 109 -3.16 3.36 -4.89
CA LEU A 109 -1.92 3.91 -5.43
C LEU A 109 -1.89 5.42 -5.18
N ASN A 110 -3.05 6.09 -5.19
CA ASN A 110 -3.13 7.50 -4.87
C ASN A 110 -2.82 7.80 -3.39
N GLU A 111 -3.25 6.97 -2.45
CA GLU A 111 -2.84 7.12 -1.04
C GLU A 111 -1.34 6.93 -0.86
N ARG A 112 -0.75 5.95 -1.53
CA ARG A 112 0.70 5.71 -1.52
C ARG A 112 1.46 6.90 -2.11
N LEU A 113 1.01 7.40 -3.26
CA LEU A 113 1.56 8.59 -3.90
C LEU A 113 1.43 9.82 -2.99
N LYS A 114 0.27 10.02 -2.37
CA LYS A 114 0.01 11.11 -1.43
C LYS A 114 0.95 11.04 -0.24
N LYS A 115 1.19 9.86 0.34
CA LYS A 115 2.18 9.69 1.40
C LYS A 115 3.59 10.02 0.93
N LEU A 116 3.98 9.58 -0.28
CA LEU A 116 5.30 9.83 -0.83
C LEU A 116 5.56 11.32 -1.07
N ILE A 117 4.65 12.03 -1.74
CA ILE A 117 4.82 13.48 -2.02
C ILE A 117 4.81 14.33 -0.75
N ASN A 118 4.20 13.84 0.34
CA ASN A 118 4.15 14.49 1.65
C ASN A 118 5.22 13.97 2.64
N SER A 119 6.09 13.05 2.22
CA SER A 119 7.07 12.44 3.15
C SER A 119 8.17 13.41 3.61
N ALA A 120 8.37 14.51 2.88
CA ALA A 120 9.19 15.64 3.29
C ALA A 120 8.61 16.95 2.74
N LYS A 121 8.98 18.09 3.36
CA LYS A 121 8.59 19.43 2.88
C LYS A 121 8.96 19.64 1.41
N VAL A 122 10.14 19.17 1.01
CA VAL A 122 10.63 19.22 -0.37
C VAL A 122 10.97 17.81 -0.84
N MET A 123 10.16 17.27 -1.75
CA MET A 123 10.31 15.93 -2.31
C MET A 123 10.65 15.97 -3.80
N ALA A 124 11.77 15.38 -4.16
CA ALA A 124 12.24 15.30 -5.54
C ALA A 124 12.17 13.87 -6.07
N PHE A 125 11.39 13.66 -7.14
CA PHE A 125 11.29 12.37 -7.82
C PHE A 125 12.22 12.35 -9.02
N ILE A 126 13.25 11.51 -8.96
CA ILE A 126 14.37 11.53 -9.91
C ILE A 126 14.70 10.13 -10.43
N LYS A 127 15.49 10.07 -11.51
CA LYS A 127 16.06 8.83 -12.04
C LYS A 127 17.42 8.57 -11.41
N GLY A 128 17.51 7.56 -10.54
CA GLY A 128 18.70 7.27 -9.74
C GLY A 128 18.63 7.93 -8.36
N THR A 129 19.79 8.27 -7.79
CA THR A 129 19.91 8.95 -6.49
C THR A 129 20.76 10.21 -6.62
N PRO A 130 20.75 11.12 -5.63
CA PRO A 130 21.65 12.29 -5.64
C PRO A 130 23.14 11.93 -5.68
N ALA A 131 23.51 10.74 -5.18
CA ALA A 131 24.89 10.23 -5.21
C ALA A 131 25.22 9.47 -6.50
N ALA A 132 24.22 8.87 -7.14
CA ALA A 132 24.35 8.13 -8.40
C ALA A 132 23.16 8.45 -9.34
N PRO A 133 23.16 9.65 -9.98
CA PRO A 133 22.10 10.02 -10.90
C PRO A 133 22.22 9.23 -12.21
N GLN A 134 21.13 8.64 -12.69
CA GLN A 134 21.10 7.85 -13.92
C GLN A 134 20.57 8.65 -15.12
N CYS A 135 20.47 9.97 -14.98
CA CYS A 135 19.99 10.88 -16.03
C CYS A 135 20.57 12.29 -15.83
N GLY A 136 21.03 12.93 -16.91
CA GLY A 136 21.61 14.28 -16.86
C GLY A 136 20.63 15.35 -16.33
N PHE A 137 19.33 15.20 -16.60
CA PHE A 137 18.29 16.08 -16.04
C PHE A 137 18.18 15.95 -14.52
N SER A 138 18.20 14.71 -14.01
CA SER A 138 18.16 14.45 -12.56
C SER A 138 19.42 14.95 -11.85
N SER A 139 20.58 14.84 -12.48
CA SER A 139 21.84 15.37 -11.95
C SER A 139 21.80 16.90 -11.81
N LYS A 140 21.45 17.61 -12.90
CA LYS A 140 21.31 19.07 -12.90
C LYS A 140 20.27 19.56 -11.88
N PHE A 141 19.16 18.86 -11.77
CA PHE A 141 18.09 19.18 -10.81
C PHE A 141 18.55 19.09 -9.36
N CYS A 142 19.26 18.03 -8.99
CA CYS A 142 19.81 17.88 -7.65
C CYS A 142 20.89 18.94 -7.36
N ALA A 143 21.69 19.31 -8.36
CA ALA A 143 22.71 20.35 -8.23
C ALA A 143 22.08 21.70 -7.89
N ILE A 144 21.06 22.13 -8.64
CA ILE A 144 20.37 23.42 -8.41
C ILE A 144 19.79 23.49 -7.00
N LEU A 145 19.10 22.45 -6.53
CA LEU A 145 18.54 22.43 -5.17
C LEU A 145 19.62 22.54 -4.09
N LYS A 146 20.76 21.88 -4.29
CA LYS A 146 21.92 21.97 -3.38
C LYS A 146 22.57 23.35 -3.40
N GLU A 147 22.76 23.94 -4.58
CA GLU A 147 23.33 25.30 -4.75
C GLU A 147 22.45 26.36 -4.09
N GLN A 148 21.13 26.16 -4.09
CA GLN A 148 20.19 27.02 -3.37
C GLN A 148 20.18 26.80 -1.85
N GLY A 149 20.91 25.80 -1.33
CA GLY A 149 20.89 25.45 0.09
C GLY A 149 19.55 24.87 0.57
N ILE A 150 18.73 24.37 -0.35
CA ILE A 150 17.44 23.76 -0.03
C ILE A 150 17.68 22.34 0.49
N THR A 151 17.11 22.01 1.65
CA THR A 151 17.09 20.63 2.15
C THR A 151 15.94 19.89 1.50
N PHE A 152 16.23 18.78 0.83
CA PHE A 152 15.23 17.98 0.12
C PHE A 152 15.48 16.49 0.31
N SER A 153 14.39 15.72 0.20
CA SER A 153 14.44 14.27 0.12
C SER A 153 14.21 13.81 -1.33
N THR A 154 14.72 12.63 -1.68
CA THR A 154 14.59 12.10 -3.03
C THR A 154 13.97 10.72 -3.07
N PHE A 155 13.19 10.46 -4.12
CA PHE A 155 12.70 9.12 -4.44
C PHE A 155 13.19 8.67 -5.82
N ASN A 156 13.77 7.48 -5.90
CA ASN A 156 14.22 6.89 -7.16
C ASN A 156 13.06 6.21 -7.90
N ILE A 157 12.50 6.88 -8.91
CA ILE A 157 11.38 6.35 -9.69
C ILE A 157 11.74 5.14 -10.56
N LEU A 158 13.02 4.82 -10.74
CA LEU A 158 13.44 3.62 -11.45
C LEU A 158 13.30 2.36 -10.59
N SER A 159 13.29 2.51 -9.25
CA SER A 159 13.11 1.39 -8.32
C SER A 159 11.66 0.93 -8.22
N ASP A 160 10.70 1.79 -8.62
CA ASP A 160 9.27 1.50 -8.53
C ASP A 160 8.51 1.99 -9.78
N PRO A 161 8.23 1.09 -10.74
CA PRO A 161 7.48 1.41 -11.94
C PRO A 161 6.04 1.88 -11.68
N GLN A 162 5.40 1.42 -10.59
CA GLN A 162 4.02 1.81 -10.27
C GLN A 162 3.97 3.26 -9.78
N VAL A 163 4.90 3.65 -8.90
CA VAL A 163 5.04 5.05 -8.46
C VAL A 163 5.38 5.96 -9.65
N ARG A 164 6.27 5.51 -10.54
CA ARG A 164 6.65 6.25 -11.76
C ARG A 164 5.45 6.57 -12.65
N GLU A 165 4.67 5.56 -13.02
CA GLU A 165 3.51 5.76 -13.89
C GLU A 165 2.34 6.41 -13.15
N GLY A 166 2.21 6.13 -11.85
CA GLY A 166 1.23 6.75 -10.97
C GLY A 166 1.42 8.26 -10.84
N LEU A 167 2.64 8.74 -10.55
CA LEU A 167 2.93 10.17 -10.40
C LEU A 167 2.59 10.97 -11.65
N LYS A 168 2.92 10.46 -12.84
CA LYS A 168 2.59 11.14 -14.10
C LYS A 168 1.10 11.41 -14.24
N LYS A 169 0.27 10.42 -13.85
CA LYS A 169 -1.19 10.52 -13.90
C LYS A 169 -1.72 11.42 -12.77
N TYR A 170 -1.24 11.20 -11.55
CA TYR A 170 -1.66 11.93 -10.35
C TYR A 170 -1.43 13.43 -10.48
N SER A 171 -0.27 13.81 -11.03
CA SER A 171 0.15 15.20 -11.15
C SER A 171 -0.12 15.80 -12.52
N ASN A 172 -0.71 15.01 -13.43
CA ASN A 172 -0.88 15.35 -14.84
C ASN A 172 0.41 15.89 -15.49
N TRP A 173 1.57 15.29 -15.15
CA TRP A 173 2.89 15.76 -15.59
C TRP A 173 3.66 14.65 -16.33
N PRO A 174 4.12 14.88 -17.58
CA PRO A 174 4.58 13.80 -18.44
C PRO A 174 6.00 13.29 -18.13
N THR A 175 6.84 14.08 -17.45
CA THR A 175 8.30 13.84 -17.38
C THR A 175 8.87 13.85 -15.96
N PHE A 176 10.12 13.44 -15.84
CA PHE A 176 10.92 13.51 -14.61
C PHE A 176 12.25 14.20 -14.92
N PRO A 177 12.86 14.94 -13.97
CA PRO A 177 12.51 15.01 -12.54
C PRO A 177 11.24 15.81 -12.23
N GLN A 178 10.59 15.54 -11.10
CA GLN A 178 9.45 16.31 -10.58
C GLN A 178 9.76 16.80 -9.15
N LEU A 179 9.48 18.08 -8.87
CA LEU A 179 9.57 18.67 -7.53
C LEU A 179 8.18 18.78 -6.91
N TYR A 180 8.06 18.37 -5.66
CA TYR A 180 6.92 18.66 -4.80
C TYR A 180 7.36 19.47 -3.60
N ILE A 181 6.58 20.50 -3.25
CA ILE A 181 6.74 21.28 -2.02
C ILE A 181 5.43 21.22 -1.25
N ASN A 182 5.47 20.84 0.02
CA ASN A 182 4.27 20.63 0.86
C ASN A 182 3.20 19.73 0.22
N GLY A 183 3.63 18.73 -0.56
CA GLY A 183 2.73 17.81 -1.27
C GLY A 183 2.13 18.37 -2.57
N GLU A 184 2.47 19.59 -2.98
CA GLU A 184 2.01 20.21 -4.22
C GLU A 184 3.10 20.14 -5.31
N LEU A 185 2.71 19.83 -6.54
CA LEU A 185 3.64 19.80 -7.68
C LEU A 185 4.09 21.22 -8.01
N VAL A 186 5.40 21.44 -7.99
CA VAL A 186 6.02 22.69 -8.46
C VAL A 186 6.39 22.60 -9.93
N GLY A 187 6.95 21.47 -10.36
CA GLY A 187 7.27 21.23 -11.77
C GLY A 187 8.55 20.43 -12.01
N GLY A 188 9.02 20.48 -13.26
CA GLY A 188 10.25 19.83 -13.70
C GLY A 188 11.49 20.72 -13.64
N LEU A 189 12.59 20.28 -14.27
CA LEU A 189 13.87 21.00 -14.24
C LEU A 189 13.78 22.44 -14.74
N ASP A 190 13.07 22.68 -15.84
CA ASP A 190 13.06 23.99 -16.47
C ASP A 190 12.28 25.02 -15.64
N ILE A 191 11.13 24.61 -15.07
CA ILE A 191 10.37 25.44 -14.12
C ILE A 191 11.21 25.72 -12.87
N VAL A 192 11.87 24.70 -12.32
CA VAL A 192 12.72 24.89 -11.13
C VAL A 192 13.85 25.88 -11.38
N LYS A 193 14.45 25.90 -12.58
CA LYS A 193 15.44 26.92 -12.95
C LYS A 193 14.84 28.32 -12.99
N GLU A 194 13.69 28.47 -13.64
CA GLU A 194 13.00 29.75 -13.75
C GLU A 194 12.64 30.32 -12.36
N LEU A 195 12.10 29.48 -11.47
CA LEU A 195 11.79 29.86 -10.09
C LEU A 195 13.04 30.24 -9.27
N VAL A 196 14.21 29.67 -9.61
CA VAL A 196 15.49 30.06 -8.99
C VAL A 196 15.96 31.41 -9.51
N GLU A 197 15.88 31.64 -10.81
CA GLU A 197 16.25 32.92 -11.44
C GLU A 197 15.38 34.07 -10.92
N GLN A 198 14.10 33.80 -10.65
CA GLN A 198 13.15 34.75 -10.07
C GLN A 198 13.26 34.87 -8.52
N GLY A 199 14.02 33.97 -7.87
CA GLY A 199 14.16 33.93 -6.41
C GLY A 199 12.93 33.42 -5.65
N GLU A 200 11.92 32.91 -6.35
CA GLU A 200 10.66 32.43 -5.78
C GLU A 200 10.81 31.04 -5.13
N LEU A 201 11.68 30.18 -5.66
CA LEU A 201 11.83 28.81 -5.16
C LEU A 201 12.18 28.77 -3.66
N LYS A 202 13.05 29.67 -3.20
CA LYS A 202 13.42 29.76 -1.78
C LYS A 202 12.25 30.20 -0.91
N GLN A 203 11.41 31.11 -1.40
CA GLN A 203 10.24 31.60 -0.67
C GLN A 203 9.21 30.48 -0.46
N MET A 204 9.06 29.58 -1.43
CA MET A 204 8.18 28.41 -1.30
C MET A 204 8.66 27.42 -0.22
N VAL A 205 9.97 27.41 0.10
CA VAL A 205 10.59 26.47 1.04
C VAL A 205 10.78 27.07 2.44
N GLN A 206 10.71 28.39 2.60
CA GLN A 206 10.83 29.06 3.89
C GLN A 206 9.61 28.85 4.81
#